data_AF-A0A9J6GXH2-F1
#
_entry.id   AF-A0A9J6GXH2-F1
#
_cell.length_a   1.000
_cell.length_b   1.000
_cell.length_c   1.000
_cell.angle_alpha   90.00
_cell.angle_beta   90.00
_cell.angle_gamma   90.00
#
_symmetry.space_group_name_H-M   'P 1'
#
loop_
_entity.id
_entity.type
_entity.pdbx_description
1 polymer ?
#
loop_
_entity_poly.entity_id
_entity_poly.type
_entity_poly.pdbx_seq_one_letter_code
_entity_poly.pdbx_strand_id
1 'polypeptide(L)'
;MGARLANLLEARNSIKARWRKQRLNKRLRKKTAERNRKIEEHALALNTQKWDEICALTHGRMRMGGKWNLLKKLIDDKQWKGNQQLALDKLMHNLRTSGMTDENIFDKLASIYLSNHSVKKTCKTKPPSNAFMPSKKPYIRSCGPYFSALRALPRP
;
A
#
# COMPACT_ATOMS: atom_id res chain seq x y z
N MET A 1 -0.68 -0.76 22.87
CA MET A 1 -0.23 -2.14 23.20
C MET A 1 -1.08 -2.62 24.36
N GLY A 2 -1.74 -3.77 24.27
CA GLY A 2 -2.51 -4.31 25.40
C GLY A 2 -1.61 -4.80 26.53
N ALA A 3 -2.02 -4.59 27.79
CA ALA A 3 -1.24 -4.95 28.98
C ALA A 3 -0.77 -6.42 28.97
N ARG A 4 -1.62 -7.34 28.49
CA ARG A 4 -1.30 -8.76 28.36
C ARG A 4 -0.11 -9.03 27.43
N LEU A 5 -0.04 -8.35 26.28
CA LEU A 5 1.05 -8.54 25.31
C LEU A 5 2.37 -7.96 25.84
N ALA A 6 2.31 -6.81 26.51
CA ALA A 6 3.46 -6.21 27.17
C ALA A 6 4.06 -7.18 28.21
N ASN A 7 3.23 -7.76 29.07
CA ASN A 7 3.65 -8.73 30.08
C ASN A 7 4.28 -9.99 29.46
N LEU A 8 3.73 -10.50 28.35
CA LEU A 8 4.30 -11.65 27.64
C LEU A 8 5.67 -11.35 27.03
N LEU A 9 5.83 -10.15 26.45
CA LEU A 9 7.09 -9.71 25.86
C LEU A 9 8.17 -9.50 26.93
N GLU A 10 7.82 -8.87 28.05
CA GLU A 10 8.71 -8.67 29.19
C GLU A 10 9.18 -10.01 29.76
N ALA A 11 8.23 -10.93 30.03
CA ALA A 11 8.55 -12.28 30.51
C ALA A 11 9.42 -13.08 29.52
N ARG A 12 9.17 -12.95 28.21
CA ARG A 12 9.99 -13.59 27.18
C ARG A 12 11.40 -13.00 27.15
N ASN A 13 11.53 -11.69 27.29
CA ASN A 13 12.82 -10.99 27.29
C ASN A 13 13.66 -11.34 28.53
N SER A 14 13.05 -11.44 29.71
CA SER A 14 13.75 -11.83 30.95
C SER A 14 14.30 -13.26 30.88
N ILE A 15 13.51 -14.21 30.36
CA ILE A 15 13.95 -15.59 30.13
C ILE A 15 15.06 -15.64 29.07
N LYS A 16 14.91 -14.91 27.97
CA LYS A 16 15.91 -14.83 26.90
C LYS A 16 17.23 -14.25 27.43
N ALA A 17 17.19 -13.21 28.26
CA ALA A 17 18.38 -12.64 28.87
C ALA A 17 19.10 -13.65 29.78
N ARG A 18 18.35 -14.41 30.59
CA ARG A 18 18.90 -15.49 31.42
C ARG A 18 19.51 -16.62 30.59
N TRP A 19 18.84 -17.02 29.50
CA TRP A 19 19.34 -18.07 28.60
C TRP A 19 20.64 -17.66 27.89
N ARG A 20 20.80 -16.38 27.52
CA ARG A 20 22.07 -15.89 26.95
C ARG A 20 23.27 -16.12 27.88
N LYS A 21 23.06 -15.99 29.20
CA LYS A 21 24.08 -16.27 30.23
C LYS A 21 24.30 -17.77 30.46
N GLN A 22 23.29 -18.61 30.19
CA GLN A 22 23.30 -20.06 30.45
C GLN A 22 22.89 -20.86 29.20
N ARG A 23 23.72 -20.84 28.15
CA ARG A 23 23.35 -21.39 26.83
C ARG A 23 23.08 -22.89 26.83
N LEU A 24 23.77 -23.65 27.69
CA LEU A 24 23.63 -25.11 27.82
C LEU A 24 22.30 -25.53 28.47
N ASN A 25 21.60 -24.60 29.14
CA ASN A 25 20.36 -24.89 29.84
C ASN A 25 19.18 -25.03 28.85
N LYS A 26 18.87 -26.28 28.47
CA LYS A 26 17.76 -26.61 27.55
C LYS A 26 16.38 -26.21 28.10
N ARG A 27 16.19 -26.14 29.42
CA ARG A 27 14.90 -25.78 30.04
C ARG A 27 14.53 -24.32 29.73
N LEU A 28 15.50 -23.41 29.78
CA LEU A 28 15.28 -21.98 29.47
C LEU A 28 14.95 -21.78 27.98
N ARG A 29 15.60 -22.54 27.09
CA ARG A 29 15.28 -22.55 25.65
C ARG A 29 13.84 -23.02 25.40
N LYS A 30 13.41 -24.12 26.04
CA LYS A 30 12.04 -24.62 25.95
C LYS A 30 11.02 -23.58 26.45
N LYS A 31 11.28 -22.95 27.60
CA LYS A 31 10.42 -21.87 28.13
C LYS A 31 10.33 -20.66 27.19
N THR A 32 11.43 -20.29 26.53
CA THR A 32 11.42 -19.21 25.52
C THR A 32 10.53 -19.57 24.34
N ALA A 33 10.63 -20.80 23.83
CA ALA A 33 9.78 -21.29 22.75
C ALA A 33 8.29 -21.32 23.14
N GLU A 34 7.97 -21.76 24.36
CA GLU A 34 6.60 -21.74 24.89
C GLU A 34 6.03 -20.31 24.96
N ARG A 35 6.83 -19.35 25.43
CA ARG A 35 6.41 -17.93 25.47
C ARG A 35 6.23 -17.34 24.07
N ASN A 36 7.10 -17.69 23.11
CA ASN A 36 6.92 -17.28 21.72
C ASN A 36 5.59 -17.81 21.15
N ARG A 37 5.26 -19.09 21.37
CA ARG A 37 3.97 -19.66 20.94
C ARG A 37 2.78 -18.89 21.52
N LYS A 38 2.82 -18.56 22.81
CA LYS A 38 1.77 -17.76 23.48
C LYS A 38 1.66 -16.34 22.91
N ILE A 39 2.77 -15.74 22.47
CA ILE A 39 2.78 -14.44 21.81
C ILE A 39 2.15 -14.55 20.42
N GLU A 40 2.53 -15.56 19.64
CA GLU A 40 1.99 -15.82 18.30
C GLU A 40 0.49 -16.07 18.35
N GLU A 41 0.02 -16.95 19.24
CA GLU A 41 -1.40 -17.23 19.45
C GLU A 41 -2.20 -15.96 19.79
N HIS A 42 -1.68 -15.14 20.70
CA HIS A 42 -2.35 -13.88 21.05
C HIS A 42 -2.32 -12.86 19.91
N ALA A 43 -1.22 -12.80 19.15
CA ALA A 43 -1.12 -11.92 17.99
C ALA A 43 -2.10 -12.34 16.89
N LEU A 44 -2.28 -13.64 16.66
CA LEU A 44 -3.28 -14.18 15.75
C LEU A 44 -4.69 -13.82 16.20
N ALA A 45 -5.02 -14.04 17.48
CA ALA A 45 -6.34 -13.69 18.02
C ALA A 45 -6.65 -12.19 17.86
N LEU A 46 -5.69 -11.32 18.18
CA LEU A 46 -5.83 -9.87 17.97
C LEU A 46 -5.98 -9.50 16.50
N ASN A 47 -5.30 -10.22 15.60
CA ASN A 47 -5.42 -9.98 14.18
C ASN A 47 -6.81 -10.36 13.67
N THR A 48 -7.35 -11.50 14.10
CA THR A 48 -8.72 -11.92 13.77
C THR A 48 -9.73 -10.89 14.26
N GLN A 49 -9.63 -10.46 15.53
CA GLN A 49 -10.51 -9.41 16.09
C GLN A 49 -10.46 -8.12 15.27
N LYS A 50 -9.27 -7.67 14.88
CA LYS A 50 -9.11 -6.49 14.02
C LYS A 50 -9.76 -6.68 12.66
N TRP A 51 -9.63 -7.87 12.07
CA TRP A 51 -10.28 -8.17 10.80
C TRP A 51 -11.80 -8.17 10.94
N ASP A 52 -12.33 -8.73 12.02
CA ASP A 52 -13.77 -8.72 12.30
C ASP A 52 -14.29 -7.29 12.48
N GLU A 53 -13.56 -6.44 13.22
CA GLU A 53 -13.87 -5.01 13.36
C GLU A 53 -13.86 -4.28 12.02
N ILE A 54 -12.85 -4.51 11.17
CA ILE A 54 -12.76 -3.90 9.83
C ILE A 54 -13.92 -4.36 8.94
N CYS A 55 -14.25 -5.65 8.98
CA CYS A 55 -15.39 -6.23 8.25
C CYS A 55 -16.72 -5.63 8.75
N ALA A 56 -16.92 -5.51 10.06
CA ALA A 56 -18.11 -4.89 10.65
C ALA A 56 -18.24 -3.41 10.27
N LEU A 57 -17.15 -2.64 10.35
CA LEU A 57 -17.13 -1.22 9.95
C LEU A 57 -17.43 -1.01 8.47
N THR A 58 -16.92 -1.89 7.60
CA THR A 58 -17.19 -1.83 6.16
C THR A 58 -18.57 -2.33 5.78
N HIS A 59 -19.12 -3.28 6.53
CA HIS A 59 -20.51 -3.71 6.37
C HIS A 59 -21.49 -2.59 6.78
N GLY A 60 -21.23 -1.89 7.89
CA GLY A 60 -22.07 -0.79 8.40
C GLY A 60 -21.99 0.52 7.58
N ARG A 61 -20.86 0.81 6.93
CA ARG A 61 -20.73 1.96 6.02
C ARG A 61 -21.28 1.62 4.63
N MET A 62 -22.58 1.85 4.43
CA MET A 62 -23.32 1.65 3.16
C MET A 62 -22.86 2.49 1.95
N ARG A 63 -21.76 3.25 2.03
CA ARG A 63 -21.17 3.93 0.86
C ARG A 63 -20.11 3.03 0.21
N MET A 64 -20.36 2.63 -1.04
CA MET A 64 -19.52 1.75 -1.87
C MET A 64 -18.02 2.11 -1.87
N GLY A 65 -17.67 3.39 -1.72
CA GLY A 65 -16.28 3.85 -1.67
C GLY A 65 -15.45 3.29 -0.51
N GLY A 66 -16.07 3.02 0.65
CA GLY A 66 -15.34 2.46 1.81
C GLY A 66 -14.86 1.03 1.58
N LYS A 67 -15.72 0.20 0.97
CA LYS A 67 -15.41 -1.19 0.62
C LYS A 67 -14.35 -1.27 -0.48
N TRP A 68 -14.48 -0.41 -1.50
CA TRP A 68 -13.51 -0.32 -2.58
C TRP A 68 -12.13 0.15 -2.10
N ASN A 69 -12.08 1.10 -1.15
CA ASN A 69 -10.82 1.54 -0.54
C ASN A 69 -10.16 0.44 0.30
N LEU A 70 -10.92 -0.40 1.00
CA LEU A 70 -10.37 -1.57 1.69
C LEU A 70 -9.80 -2.58 0.70
N LEU A 71 -10.54 -2.89 -0.38
CA LEU A 71 -10.06 -3.80 -1.43
C LEU A 71 -8.79 -3.28 -2.11
N LYS A 72 -8.71 -1.97 -2.39
CA LYS A 72 -7.49 -1.35 -2.92
C LYS A 72 -6.29 -1.54 -2.00
N LYS A 73 -6.49 -1.40 -0.68
CA LYS A 73 -5.44 -1.65 0.31
C LYS A 73 -4.99 -3.11 0.32
N LEU A 74 -5.95 -4.05 0.21
CA LEU A 74 -5.66 -5.49 0.14
C LEU A 74 -4.90 -5.91 -1.13
N ILE A 75 -5.20 -5.27 -2.26
CA ILE A 75 -4.58 -5.59 -3.55
C ILE A 75 -3.21 -4.92 -3.70
N ASP A 76 -3.04 -3.70 -3.16
CA ASP A 76 -1.87 -2.87 -3.45
C ASP A 76 -1.39 -2.06 -2.23
N ASP A 77 -0.72 -2.74 -1.29
CA ASP A 77 -0.18 -2.14 -0.06
C ASP A 77 0.92 -1.09 -0.32
N LYS A 78 1.58 -1.16 -1.49
CA LYS A 78 2.75 -0.33 -1.83
C LYS A 78 2.42 0.99 -2.53
N GLN A 79 1.26 1.10 -3.18
CA GLN A 79 0.89 2.27 -4.00
C GLN A 79 -0.11 3.21 -3.32
N TRP A 80 -0.38 3.03 -2.03
CA TRP A 80 -1.31 3.88 -1.31
C TRP A 80 -0.70 5.26 -1.00
N LYS A 81 -1.36 6.33 -1.44
CA LYS A 81 -0.98 7.75 -1.21
C LYS A 81 -0.59 8.03 0.25
N GLY A 82 -1.27 7.42 1.22
CA GLY A 82 -0.96 7.62 2.64
C GLY A 82 0.35 6.95 3.09
N ASN A 83 0.71 5.79 2.53
CA ASN A 83 1.99 5.14 2.85
C ASN A 83 3.15 5.89 2.17
N GLN A 84 2.91 6.39 0.95
CA GLN A 84 3.84 7.28 0.25
C GLN A 84 4.04 8.59 1.02
N GLN A 85 2.98 9.22 1.50
CA GLN A 85 3.05 10.45 2.29
C GLN A 85 3.78 10.23 3.61
N LEU A 86 3.49 9.13 4.32
CA LEU A 86 4.17 8.80 5.58
C LEU A 86 5.65 8.42 5.37
N ALA A 87 6.00 7.86 4.22
CA ALA A 87 7.40 7.63 3.82
C ALA A 87 8.12 8.96 3.48
N LEU A 88 7.43 9.88 2.80
CA LEU A 88 7.93 11.22 2.53
C LEU A 88 8.13 12.03 3.82
N ASP A 89 7.19 11.98 4.75
CA ASP A 89 7.29 12.67 6.05
C ASP A 89 8.48 12.17 6.86
N LYS A 90 8.73 10.85 6.86
CA LYS A 90 9.93 10.25 7.49
C LYS A 90 11.22 10.71 6.81
N LEU A 91 11.22 10.76 5.48
CA LEU A 91 12.37 11.20 4.71
C LEU A 91 12.67 12.68 4.96
N MET A 92 11.65 13.53 4.98
CA MET A 92 11.77 14.95 5.34
C MET A 92 12.26 15.14 6.78
N HIS A 93 11.74 14.36 7.73
CA HIS A 93 12.18 14.43 9.13
C HIS A 93 13.66 14.04 9.28
N ASN A 94 14.09 12.96 8.63
CA ASN A 94 15.49 12.52 8.66
C ASN A 94 16.43 13.58 8.07
N LEU A 95 16.03 14.20 6.95
CA LEU A 95 16.82 15.24 6.29
C LEU A 95 16.95 16.53 7.13
N ARG A 96 15.87 16.90 7.82
CA ARG A 96 15.88 18.03 8.78
C ARG A 96 16.75 17.74 10.00
N THR A 97 16.76 16.51 10.49
CA THR A 97 17.61 16.11 11.62
C THR A 97 19.10 16.11 11.25
N SER A 98 19.44 15.84 9.98
CA SER A 98 20.81 15.96 9.46
C SER A 98 21.27 17.37 9.14
N GLY A 99 20.46 18.42 9.42
CA GLY A 99 20.87 19.82 9.29
C GLY A 99 20.83 20.39 7.87
N MET A 100 20.17 19.73 6.91
CA MET A 100 19.97 20.30 5.57
C MET A 100 18.81 21.29 5.58
N THR A 101 19.02 22.48 5.02
CA THR A 101 17.98 23.48 4.77
C THR A 101 17.01 22.99 3.69
N ASP A 102 15.75 23.43 3.78
CA ASP A 102 14.66 22.93 2.91
C ASP A 102 14.97 23.13 1.40
N GLU A 103 15.70 24.18 1.01
CA GLU A 103 16.10 24.44 -0.39
C GLU A 103 17.05 23.38 -0.96
N ASN A 104 18.02 22.93 -0.16
CA ASN A 104 18.96 21.88 -0.56
C ASN A 104 18.27 20.52 -0.75
N ILE A 105 17.13 20.32 -0.08
CA ILE A 105 16.30 19.12 -0.20
C ILE A 105 15.54 19.17 -1.53
N PHE A 106 14.95 20.32 -1.87
CA PHE A 106 14.24 20.49 -3.14
C PHE A 106 15.18 20.34 -4.34
N ASP A 107 16.40 20.89 -4.28
CA ASP A 107 17.39 20.74 -5.37
C ASP A 107 17.84 19.27 -5.55
N LYS A 108 18.01 18.54 -4.45
CA LYS A 108 18.36 17.12 -4.49
C LYS A 108 17.21 16.26 -5.00
N LEU A 109 15.98 16.57 -4.63
CA LEU A 109 14.80 15.86 -5.14
C LEU A 109 14.55 16.20 -6.61
N ALA A 110 14.70 17.47 -6.99
CA ALA A 110 14.59 17.94 -8.37
C ALA A 110 15.62 17.24 -9.28
N SER A 111 16.88 17.18 -8.87
CA SER A 111 17.93 16.49 -9.65
C SER A 111 17.68 14.98 -9.80
N ILE A 112 17.11 14.31 -8.80
CA ILE A 112 16.81 12.86 -8.86
C ILE A 112 15.58 12.57 -9.74
N TYR A 113 14.52 13.37 -9.62
CA TYR A 113 13.22 13.06 -10.24
C TYR A 113 12.94 13.81 -11.54
N LEU A 114 13.41 15.05 -11.71
CA LEU A 114 13.17 15.83 -12.93
C LEU A 114 14.16 15.47 -14.06
N SER A 115 15.39 15.04 -13.72
CA SER A 115 16.39 14.62 -14.71
C SER A 115 15.97 13.35 -15.48
N ASN A 116 15.13 12.51 -14.87
CA ASN A 116 14.65 11.27 -15.47
C ASN A 116 13.31 11.40 -16.23
N HIS A 117 12.74 12.61 -16.31
CA HIS A 117 11.45 12.85 -16.96
C HIS A 117 11.58 13.70 -18.24
N SER A 118 12.65 13.52 -19.03
CA SER A 118 12.67 13.99 -20.42
C SER A 118 11.87 13.03 -21.33
N VAL A 119 10.59 12.85 -21.03
CA VAL A 119 9.65 12.33 -22.02
C VAL A 119 9.56 13.37 -23.13
N LYS A 120 10.07 12.98 -24.29
CA LYS A 120 10.12 13.73 -25.54
C LYS A 120 8.84 14.54 -25.74
N LYS A 121 8.97 15.87 -25.76
CA LYS A 121 7.98 16.73 -26.41
C LYS A 121 8.07 16.43 -27.91
N THR A 122 7.26 15.51 -28.43
CA THR A 122 6.99 15.48 -29.86
C THR A 122 6.24 16.77 -30.17
N CYS A 123 6.88 17.58 -30.99
CA CYS A 123 6.53 18.94 -31.34
C CYS A 123 5.05 19.04 -31.77
N LYS A 124 4.29 19.95 -31.17
CA LYS A 124 3.08 20.44 -31.79
C LYS A 124 3.49 21.19 -33.06
N THR A 125 3.25 20.60 -34.22
CA THR A 125 3.15 21.38 -35.46
C THR A 125 1.95 22.31 -35.30
N LYS A 126 2.22 23.63 -35.34
CA LYS A 126 1.16 24.63 -35.48
C LYS A 126 0.49 24.39 -36.85
N PRO A 127 -0.84 24.27 -36.94
CA PRO A 127 -1.49 24.36 -38.24
C PRO A 127 -1.34 25.80 -38.76
N PRO A 128 -1.01 26.01 -40.04
CA PRO A 128 -0.98 27.33 -40.62
C PRO A 128 -2.39 27.93 -40.63
N SER A 129 -2.47 29.19 -40.22
CA SER A 129 -3.62 30.06 -40.45
C SER A 129 -3.94 30.12 -41.94
N ASN A 130 -5.23 30.03 -42.26
CA ASN A 130 -5.89 30.19 -43.57
C ASN A 130 -6.21 28.88 -44.31
N ALA A 131 -7.42 28.36 -44.07
CA ALA A 131 -8.21 27.69 -45.10
C ALA A 131 -9.70 27.70 -44.73
N PHE A 132 -10.39 28.68 -45.30
CA PHE A 132 -11.79 28.72 -45.72
C PHE A 132 -12.53 27.37 -45.80
N MET A 133 -13.70 27.27 -45.16
CA MET A 133 -14.71 26.19 -45.35
C MET A 133 -15.31 26.26 -46.77
N PRO A 134 -15.76 25.13 -47.34
CA PRO A 134 -17.22 25.03 -47.48
C PRO A 134 -17.82 23.62 -47.26
N SER A 135 -19.01 23.65 -46.65
CA SER A 135 -20.13 22.70 -46.71
C SER A 135 -20.14 21.69 -47.87
N LYS A 136 -20.33 20.39 -47.55
CA LYS A 136 -21.27 19.46 -48.23
C LYS A 136 -21.81 18.40 -47.26
N LYS A 137 -23.14 18.17 -47.28
CA LYS A 137 -23.89 17.10 -46.55
C LYS A 137 -23.74 15.72 -47.28
N PRO A 138 -24.61 14.71 -47.04
CA PRO A 138 -24.43 13.47 -46.23
C PRO A 138 -24.40 12.16 -47.07
N TYR A 139 -24.06 10.98 -46.51
CA TYR A 139 -24.43 9.62 -47.01
C TYR A 139 -24.01 8.57 -45.95
N ILE A 140 -24.88 7.83 -45.24
CA ILE A 140 -25.70 6.63 -45.56
C ILE A 140 -24.91 5.32 -45.83
N ARG A 141 -25.15 4.32 -44.94
CA ARG A 141 -25.04 2.82 -45.08
C ARG A 141 -23.63 2.24 -45.33
N SER A 142 -23.25 1.05 -44.85
CA SER A 142 -23.97 -0.24 -44.76
C SER A 142 -23.19 -1.32 -43.99
N CYS A 143 -23.95 -2.25 -43.38
CA CYS A 143 -23.72 -3.71 -43.25
C CYS A 143 -22.72 -4.30 -42.21
N GLY A 144 -23.24 -5.22 -41.37
CA GLY A 144 -22.55 -6.06 -40.36
C GLY A 144 -21.78 -7.26 -40.96
N PRO A 145 -21.71 -8.48 -40.33
CA PRO A 145 -22.52 -9.08 -39.25
C PRO A 145 -21.70 -9.88 -38.17
N TYR A 146 -22.39 -10.68 -37.33
CA TYR A 146 -21.95 -11.65 -36.29
C TYR A 146 -21.80 -11.11 -34.85
N PHE A 147 -22.81 -11.15 -33.97
CA PHE A 147 -23.40 -12.32 -33.26
C PHE A 147 -22.30 -13.17 -32.56
N SER A 148 -22.08 -13.05 -31.24
CA SER A 148 -22.81 -13.70 -30.11
C SER A 148 -22.06 -14.90 -29.54
N ALA A 149 -21.75 -14.90 -28.23
CA ALA A 149 -21.73 -16.05 -27.31
C ALA A 149 -21.33 -15.56 -25.89
N LEU A 150 -22.25 -15.42 -24.93
CA LEU A 150 -22.70 -16.43 -23.94
C LEU A 150 -21.53 -17.08 -23.16
N ARG A 151 -21.29 -16.71 -21.89
CA ARG A 151 -21.94 -17.23 -20.66
C ARG A 151 -21.61 -18.71 -20.41
N ALA A 152 -20.67 -19.00 -19.49
CA ALA A 152 -20.69 -20.20 -18.63
C ALA A 152 -19.60 -20.11 -17.53
N LEU A 153 -20.03 -20.09 -16.27
CA LEU A 153 -19.24 -20.43 -15.08
C LEU A 153 -19.15 -21.96 -14.94
N PRO A 154 -18.16 -22.46 -14.18
CA PRO A 154 -18.48 -23.47 -13.18
C PRO A 154 -17.92 -23.13 -11.79
N ARG A 155 -18.75 -23.33 -10.76
CA ARG A 155 -18.30 -23.54 -9.37
C ARG A 155 -17.88 -25.00 -9.21
N PRO A 156 -16.88 -25.25 -8.38
CA PRO A 156 -17.09 -26.09 -7.20
C PRO A 156 -16.87 -25.32 -5.89
#